data_AF-A0A7Y4RA77-F1
#
_entry.id   AF-A0A7Y4RA77-F1
#
_cell.length_a   1.000
_cell.length_b   1.000
_cell.length_c   1.000
_cell.angle_alpha   90.00
_cell.angle_beta   90.00
_cell.angle_gamma   90.00
#
_symmetry.space_group_name_H-M   'P 1'
#
loop_
_entity.id
_entity.type
_entity.pdbx_description
1 polymer ?
#
loop_
_entity_poly.entity_id
_entity_poly.type
_entity_poly.pdbx_seq_one_letter_code
_entity_poly.pdbx_strand_id
1 'polypeptide(L)'
;MLCQKCRKSPATVHLLDIVPPDGEKIERHFCERCSAEEGLATPKQETISSMLEGFIKQSAGITAGADLSCPDCGMTFREFRSTGLLGCPNDYKAFEKHLAPLIERAHRGATHHVGKGPARLDEGAPGVHTQLAKLRRQLKEAIKLEDYEEAARLRDRIKTCESA
;
A
#
# COMPACT_ATOMS: atom_id res chain seq x y z
N MET A 1 -7.48 -1.91 -46.63
CA MET A 1 -8.67 -1.04 -46.83
C MET A 1 -8.26 0.40 -46.58
N LEU A 2 -8.64 1.34 -47.46
CA LEU A 2 -8.40 2.77 -47.26
C LEU A 2 -9.49 3.38 -46.36
N CYS A 3 -9.16 4.47 -45.68
CA CYS A 3 -10.12 5.22 -44.86
C CYS A 3 -11.34 5.66 -45.69
N GLN A 4 -12.54 5.42 -45.18
CA GLN A 4 -13.79 5.77 -45.87
C GLN A 4 -14.01 7.30 -45.98
N LYS A 5 -13.47 8.09 -45.03
CA LYS A 5 -13.58 9.57 -45.03
C LYS A 5 -12.59 10.25 -45.97
N CYS A 6 -11.29 9.96 -45.84
CA CYS A 6 -10.26 10.68 -46.61
C CYS A 6 -9.72 9.92 -47.83
N ARG A 7 -9.89 8.58 -47.88
CA ARG A 7 -9.33 7.66 -48.91
C ARG A 7 -7.83 7.78 -49.18
N LYS A 8 -7.08 8.49 -48.34
CA LYS A 8 -5.63 8.77 -48.53
C LYS A 8 -4.72 7.83 -47.74
N SER A 9 -5.21 7.32 -46.62
CA SER A 9 -4.43 6.51 -45.67
C SER A 9 -5.12 5.17 -45.40
N PRO A 10 -4.36 4.14 -44.99
CA PRO A 10 -4.93 2.87 -44.55
C PRO A 10 -5.84 3.09 -43.33
N ALA A 11 -6.97 2.38 -43.30
CA ALA A 11 -7.84 2.37 -42.14
C ALA A 11 -7.18 1.59 -40.99
N THR A 12 -7.06 2.22 -39.83
CA THR A 12 -6.49 1.65 -38.60
C THR A 12 -7.52 1.51 -37.48
N VAL A 13 -8.71 2.12 -37.66
CA VAL A 13 -9.81 2.09 -36.70
C VAL A 13 -11.02 1.47 -37.38
N HIS A 14 -11.57 0.41 -36.78
CA HIS A 14 -12.75 -0.31 -37.26
C HIS A 14 -13.89 -0.13 -36.24
N LEU A 15 -14.99 0.48 -36.65
CA LEU A 15 -16.18 0.71 -35.83
C LEU A 15 -17.34 -0.16 -36.29
N LEU A 16 -18.10 -0.68 -35.32
CA LEU A 16 -19.38 -1.34 -35.54
C LEU A 16 -20.46 -0.51 -34.85
N ASP A 17 -21.34 0.11 -35.64
CA ASP A 17 -22.52 0.79 -35.11
C ASP A 17 -23.71 -0.16 -35.17
N ILE A 18 -24.45 -0.25 -34.07
CA ILE A 18 -25.68 -1.03 -33.98
C ILE A 18 -26.83 -0.03 -33.90
N VAL A 19 -27.63 0.05 -34.97
CA VAL A 19 -28.78 0.98 -35.02
C VAL A 19 -30.03 0.25 -34.49
N PRO A 20 -30.63 0.67 -33.36
CA PRO A 20 -31.93 0.18 -32.93
C PRO A 20 -33.04 0.73 -33.85
N PRO A 21 -34.15 0.00 -34.11
CA PRO A 21 -34.64 -1.17 -33.39
C PRO A 21 -34.25 -2.55 -33.96
N ASP A 22 -33.86 -2.65 -35.24
CA ASP A 22 -33.60 -3.95 -35.90
C ASP A 22 -32.18 -4.50 -35.66
N GLY A 23 -31.30 -3.71 -35.03
CA GLY A 23 -29.95 -4.17 -34.64
C GLY A 23 -29.01 -4.37 -35.83
N GLU A 24 -29.27 -3.71 -36.96
CA GLU A 24 -28.37 -3.76 -38.12
C GLU A 24 -26.99 -3.23 -37.73
N LYS A 25 -25.96 -4.02 -38.05
CA LYS A 25 -24.56 -3.72 -37.79
C LYS A 25 -23.96 -3.02 -39.00
N ILE A 26 -23.63 -1.75 -38.86
CA ILE A 26 -22.95 -0.97 -39.89
C ILE A 26 -21.47 -0.88 -39.53
N GLU A 27 -20.61 -1.43 -40.39
CA GLU A 27 -19.16 -1.36 -40.21
C GLU A 27 -18.55 -0.15 -40.91
N ARG A 28 -17.81 0.68 -40.16
CA ARG A 28 -17.11 1.86 -40.68
C ARG A 28 -15.61 1.76 -40.43
N HIS A 29 -14.81 2.21 -41.39
CA HIS A 29 -13.34 2.08 -41.35
C HIS A 29 -12.66 3.43 -41.55
N PHE A 30 -11.95 3.91 -40.52
CA PHE A 30 -11.29 5.21 -40.53
C PHE A 30 -9.78 5.09 -40.29
N CYS A 31 -9.03 6.08 -40.76
CA CYS A 31 -7.65 6.27 -40.33
C CYS A 31 -7.62 7.05 -39.00
N GLU A 32 -6.52 6.93 -38.27
CA GLU A 32 -6.31 7.56 -36.96
C GLU A 32 -6.62 9.07 -36.92
N ARG A 33 -6.25 9.81 -37.97
CA ARG A 33 -6.57 11.23 -38.08
C ARG A 33 -8.07 11.48 -38.24
N CYS A 34 -8.73 10.73 -39.12
CA CYS A 34 -10.16 10.90 -39.37
C CYS A 34 -11.03 10.43 -38.20
N SER A 35 -10.60 9.42 -37.43
CA SER A 35 -11.32 9.01 -36.21
C SER A 35 -11.23 10.06 -35.12
N ALA A 36 -10.08 10.73 -34.98
CA ALA A 36 -9.91 11.84 -34.03
C ALA A 36 -10.78 13.05 -34.39
N GLU A 37 -10.88 13.41 -35.67
CA GLU A 37 -11.74 14.50 -36.16
C GLU A 37 -13.24 14.21 -35.96
N GLU A 38 -13.66 12.94 -36.03
CA GLU A 38 -15.06 12.53 -35.78
C GLU A 38 -15.40 12.42 -34.27
N GLY A 39 -14.46 12.73 -33.38
CA GLY A 39 -14.66 12.54 -31.93
C GLY A 39 -14.72 11.07 -31.51
N LEU A 40 -14.39 10.15 -32.42
CA LEU A 40 -14.30 8.70 -32.22
C LEU A 40 -12.93 8.30 -31.70
N ALA A 41 -12.15 9.26 -31.22
CA ALA A 41 -10.91 9.01 -30.50
C ALA A 41 -11.26 8.08 -29.33
N THR A 42 -10.74 6.86 -29.42
CA THR A 42 -10.63 5.94 -28.29
C THR A 42 -10.25 6.79 -27.08
N PRO A 43 -11.02 6.77 -25.97
CA PRO A 43 -10.53 7.41 -24.76
C PRO A 43 -9.14 6.81 -24.58
N LYS A 44 -8.11 7.67 -24.56
CA LYS A 44 -6.78 7.24 -24.09
C LYS A 44 -7.11 6.41 -22.87
N GLN A 45 -6.78 5.12 -22.90
CA GLN A 45 -6.98 4.27 -21.75
C GLN A 45 -6.22 4.99 -20.64
N GLU A 46 -6.96 5.72 -19.81
CA GLU A 46 -6.53 6.25 -18.54
C GLU A 46 -6.09 4.99 -17.83
N THR A 47 -4.79 4.72 -17.91
CA THR A 47 -4.18 3.55 -17.31
C THR A 47 -4.64 3.51 -15.86
N ILE A 48 -4.85 2.33 -15.30
CA ILE A 48 -5.19 2.20 -13.87
C ILE A 48 -4.21 3.03 -13.01
N SER A 49 -2.96 3.19 -13.49
CA SER A 49 -1.95 4.10 -12.96
C SER A 49 -2.38 5.57 -12.85
N SER A 50 -3.02 6.18 -13.86
CA SER A 50 -3.46 7.58 -13.82
C SER A 50 -4.65 7.79 -12.88
N MET A 51 -5.58 6.81 -12.84
CA MET A 51 -6.67 6.80 -11.87
C MET A 51 -6.16 6.59 -10.44
N LEU A 52 -5.16 5.73 -10.25
CA LEU A 52 -4.52 5.48 -8.96
C LEU A 52 -3.74 6.72 -8.49
N GLU A 53 -3.04 7.42 -9.38
CA GLU A 53 -2.41 8.70 -9.08
C GLU A 53 -3.41 9.76 -8.64
N GLY A 54 -4.57 9.86 -9.31
CA GLY A 54 -5.67 10.74 -8.93
C GLY A 54 -6.21 10.42 -7.53
N PHE A 55 -6.40 9.14 -7.24
CA PHE A 55 -6.89 8.67 -5.93
C PHE A 55 -5.86 8.87 -4.80
N ILE A 56 -4.58 8.66 -5.07
CA ILE A 56 -3.47 8.93 -4.13
C ILE A 56 -3.33 10.44 -3.87
N LYS A 57 -3.63 11.30 -4.86
CA LYS A 57 -3.64 12.76 -4.71
C LYS A 57 -4.88 13.24 -3.94
N GLN A 58 -6.06 12.65 -4.18
CA GLN A 58 -7.32 13.05 -3.54
C GLN A 58 -7.46 12.55 -2.09
N SER A 59 -6.84 11.42 -1.74
CA SER A 59 -6.74 10.92 -0.36
C SER A 59 -5.67 11.63 0.49
N ALA A 60 -4.96 12.60 -0.09
CA ALA A 60 -3.92 13.34 0.61
C ALA A 60 -4.47 14.61 1.28
N GLY A 61 -5.17 14.43 2.41
CA GLY A 61 -5.18 15.43 3.48
C GLY A 61 -3.81 15.58 4.18
N ILE A 62 -2.71 15.37 3.46
CA ILE A 62 -1.34 15.26 3.98
C ILE A 62 -0.42 16.06 3.06
N THR A 63 -0.60 17.38 3.05
CA THR A 63 0.43 18.33 2.60
C THR A 63 1.46 18.61 3.70
N ALA A 64 1.30 18.00 4.88
CA ALA A 64 2.30 18.02 5.93
C ALA A 64 3.46 17.10 5.51
N GLY A 65 4.57 17.69 5.06
CA GLY A 65 5.85 17.00 4.90
C GLY A 65 6.53 17.13 3.53
N ALA A 66 6.01 17.95 2.62
CA ALA A 66 6.56 18.11 1.28
C ALA A 66 8.02 18.61 1.24
N ASP A 67 8.45 19.33 2.29
CA ASP A 67 9.79 19.93 2.39
C ASP A 67 10.79 19.10 3.22
N LEU A 68 10.42 17.90 3.70
CA LEU A 68 11.41 17.07 4.38
C LEU A 68 12.43 16.53 3.37
N SER A 69 13.70 16.69 3.72
CA SER A 69 14.84 16.13 3.01
C SER A 69 15.73 15.34 3.95
N CYS A 70 16.34 14.28 3.44
CA CYS A 70 17.34 13.52 4.18
C CYS A 70 18.65 14.31 4.25
N PRO A 71 19.28 14.45 5.43
CA PRO A 71 20.53 15.17 5.57
C PRO A 71 21.74 14.46 4.92
N ASP A 72 21.67 13.14 4.70
CA ASP A 72 22.80 12.36 4.18
C ASP A 72 22.79 12.24 2.65
N CYS A 73 21.64 11.90 2.05
CA CYS A 73 21.53 11.67 0.60
C CYS A 73 20.80 12.80 -0.14
N GLY A 74 20.20 13.75 0.58
CA GLY A 74 19.45 14.87 0.01
C GLY A 74 18.08 14.51 -0.57
N MET A 75 17.67 13.24 -0.53
CA MET A 75 16.38 12.80 -1.05
C MET A 75 15.24 13.52 -0.35
N THR A 76 14.24 13.96 -1.12
CA THR A 76 13.04 14.60 -0.56
C THR A 76 11.91 13.61 -0.34
N PHE A 77 11.03 13.91 0.62
CA PHE A 77 9.84 13.08 0.84
C PHE A 77 8.92 13.05 -0.39
N ARG A 78 8.94 14.10 -1.21
CA ARG A 78 8.21 14.17 -2.48
C ARG A 78 8.74 13.17 -3.52
N GLU A 79 10.06 13.08 -3.65
CA GLU A 79 10.70 12.11 -4.55
C GLU A 79 10.41 10.68 -4.12
N PHE A 80 10.48 10.39 -2.82
CA PHE A 80 10.06 9.10 -2.27
C PHE A 80 8.61 8.79 -2.64
N ARG A 81 7.69 9.75 -2.52
CA ARG A 81 6.28 9.53 -2.87
C ARG A 81 6.06 9.24 -4.35
N SER A 82 6.88 9.81 -5.24
CA SER A 82 6.79 9.54 -6.69
C SER A 82 7.43 8.23 -7.12
N THR A 83 8.51 7.82 -6.46
CA THR A 83 9.31 6.65 -6.86
C THR A 83 9.01 5.40 -6.05
N GLY A 84 8.49 5.57 -4.83
CA GLY A 84 8.26 4.49 -3.86
C GLY A 84 9.53 3.91 -3.25
N LEU A 85 10.71 4.45 -3.57
CA LEU A 85 12.01 3.93 -3.17
C LEU A 85 12.70 4.92 -2.24
N LEU A 86 13.38 4.41 -1.21
CA LEU A 86 14.26 5.19 -0.33
C LEU A 86 15.68 5.14 -0.88
N GLY A 87 16.44 6.21 -0.70
CA GLY A 87 17.79 6.37 -1.23
C GLY A 87 18.86 5.83 -0.29
N CYS A 88 18.77 6.10 1.02
CA CYS A 88 19.75 5.66 2.00
C CYS A 88 19.10 5.18 3.32
N PRO A 89 19.85 4.48 4.20
CA PRO A 89 19.31 3.98 5.47
C PRO A 89 18.81 5.08 6.42
N ASN A 90 19.36 6.30 6.33
CA ASN A 90 18.92 7.41 7.18
C ASN A 90 17.54 7.95 6.78
N ASP A 91 17.06 7.65 5.57
CA ASP A 91 15.73 8.08 5.11
C ASP A 91 14.62 7.47 5.97
N TYR A 92 14.83 6.27 6.51
CA TYR A 92 13.90 5.65 7.47
C TYR A 92 13.72 6.49 8.74
N LYS A 93 14.78 7.16 9.19
CA LYS A 93 14.76 8.06 10.36
C LYS A 93 14.22 9.43 9.97
N ALA A 94 14.73 9.99 8.87
CA ALA A 94 14.34 11.32 8.40
C ALA A 94 12.83 11.41 8.10
N PHE A 95 12.23 10.33 7.58
CA PHE A 95 10.81 10.28 7.22
C PHE A 95 9.95 9.45 8.18
N GLU A 96 10.48 9.05 9.35
CA GLU A 96 9.83 8.12 10.28
C GLU A 96 8.36 8.45 10.56
N LYS A 97 8.07 9.73 10.88
CA LYS A 97 6.72 10.21 11.20
C LYS A 97 5.71 9.99 10.07
N HIS A 98 6.16 10.06 8.82
CA HIS A 98 5.31 9.87 7.66
C HIS A 98 5.31 8.42 7.17
N LEU A 99 6.41 7.70 7.38
CA LEU A 99 6.59 6.32 6.95
C LEU A 99 5.86 5.33 7.88
N ALA A 100 5.83 5.60 9.19
CA ALA A 100 5.15 4.76 10.18
C ALA A 100 3.68 4.44 9.81
N PRO A 101 2.79 5.43 9.55
CA PRO A 101 1.40 5.15 9.17
C PRO A 101 1.24 4.54 7.77
N LEU A 102 2.25 4.66 6.89
CA LEU A 102 2.26 4.00 5.59
C LEU A 102 2.59 2.51 5.73
N ILE A 103 3.63 2.21 6.50
CA ILE A 103 4.06 0.83 6.81
C ILE A 103 2.96 0.09 7.55
N GLU A 104 2.36 0.70 8.57
CA GLU A 104 1.27 0.10 9.34
C GLU A 104 0.08 -0.26 8.43
N ARG A 105 -0.33 0.64 7.53
CA ARG A 105 -1.38 0.34 6.55
C ARG A 105 -1.00 -0.78 5.60
N ALA A 106 0.24 -0.81 5.11
CA ALA A 106 0.74 -1.88 4.24
C ALA A 106 0.70 -3.26 4.94
N HIS A 107 0.90 -3.28 6.26
CA HIS A 107 0.82 -4.47 7.11
C HIS A 107 -0.55 -4.70 7.75
N ARG A 108 -1.63 -4.07 7.25
CA ARG A 108 -3.00 -4.23 7.76
C ARG A 108 -3.11 -3.94 9.27
N GLY A 109 -2.40 -2.93 9.76
CA GLY A 109 -2.40 -2.55 11.18
C GLY A 109 -1.38 -3.31 12.04
N ALA A 110 -0.64 -4.27 11.48
CA ALA A 110 0.38 -4.97 12.25
C ALA A 110 1.63 -4.09 12.41
N THR A 111 1.98 -3.81 13.67
CA THR A 111 3.18 -3.04 14.06
C THR A 111 4.37 -3.93 14.43
N HIS A 112 4.14 -5.24 14.59
CA HIS A 112 5.16 -6.21 14.97
C HIS A 112 4.88 -7.57 14.33
N HIS A 113 5.95 -8.32 14.05
CA HIS A 113 5.85 -9.67 13.54
C HIS A 113 5.47 -10.64 14.66
N VAL A 114 4.32 -11.30 14.54
CA VAL A 114 3.79 -12.26 15.53
C VAL A 114 4.20 -13.71 15.25
N GLY A 115 4.93 -13.97 14.16
CA GLY A 115 5.26 -15.33 13.72
C GLY A 115 4.16 -15.97 12.86
N LYS A 116 4.42 -17.19 12.39
CA LYS A 116 3.40 -18.04 11.76
C LYS A 116 2.66 -18.81 12.84
N GLY A 117 1.37 -18.53 13.02
CA GLY A 117 0.47 -19.25 13.92
C GLY A 117 -0.70 -19.87 13.15
N PRO A 118 -1.36 -20.91 13.67
CA PRO A 118 -2.58 -21.46 13.07
C PRO A 118 -3.67 -20.38 13.03
N ALA A 119 -4.32 -20.20 11.87
CA ALA A 119 -5.35 -19.19 11.62
C ALA A 119 -6.65 -19.34 12.46
N ARG A 120 -6.64 -20.19 13.48
CA ARG A 120 -7.82 -20.57 14.30
C ARG A 120 -7.59 -20.35 15.79
N LEU A 121 -6.51 -19.64 16.15
CA LEU A 121 -6.19 -19.18 17.52
C LEU A 121 -6.50 -17.68 17.69
N ASP A 122 -7.47 -17.19 16.93
CA ASP A 122 -8.04 -15.87 17.11
C ASP A 122 -9.03 -15.93 18.29
N GLU A 123 -8.48 -15.92 19.51
CA GLU A 123 -9.15 -15.50 20.77
C GLU A 123 -8.21 -15.53 21.99
N GLY A 124 -6.95 -15.98 21.85
CA GLY A 124 -5.95 -15.91 22.92
C GLY A 124 -4.60 -15.47 22.36
N ALA A 125 -4.23 -14.22 22.56
CA ALA A 125 -3.08 -13.58 21.94
C ALA A 125 -1.78 -14.43 22.05
N PRO A 126 -1.12 -14.77 20.93
CA PRO A 126 0.16 -15.51 20.95
C PRO A 126 1.28 -14.77 21.70
N GLY A 127 1.11 -13.47 21.93
CA GLY A 127 2.01 -12.64 22.75
C GLY A 127 1.94 -12.93 24.25
N VAL A 128 0.77 -13.31 24.79
CA VAL A 128 0.61 -13.51 26.25
C VAL A 128 1.33 -14.78 26.71
N HIS A 129 1.19 -15.88 25.96
CA HIS A 129 1.90 -17.13 26.28
C HIS A 129 3.42 -16.99 26.18
N THR A 130 3.92 -16.26 25.19
CA THR A 130 5.37 -16.02 25.03
C THR A 130 5.92 -15.07 26.09
N GLN A 131 5.17 -14.02 26.45
CA GLN A 131 5.53 -13.12 27.55
C GLN A 131 5.49 -13.83 28.91
N LEU A 132 4.47 -14.64 29.18
CA LEU A 132 4.40 -15.45 30.41
C LEU A 132 5.56 -16.44 30.51
N ALA A 133 5.94 -17.09 29.41
CA ALA A 133 7.10 -17.98 29.39
C ALA A 133 8.41 -17.22 29.72
N LYS A 134 8.58 -15.99 29.19
CA LYS A 134 9.72 -15.13 29.50
C LYS A 134 9.74 -14.71 30.97
N LEU A 135 8.61 -14.22 31.49
CA LEU A 135 8.49 -13.80 32.90
C LEU A 135 8.74 -14.96 33.87
N ARG A 136 8.23 -16.16 33.57
CA ARG A 136 8.49 -17.37 34.36
C ARG A 136 9.97 -17.78 34.35
N ARG A 137 10.67 -17.57 33.24
CA ARG A 137 12.12 -17.80 33.15
C ARG A 137 12.88 -16.79 34.02
N GLN A 138 12.56 -15.51 33.90
CA GLN A 138 13.18 -14.43 34.70
C GLN A 138 12.95 -14.64 36.20
N LEU A 139 11.74 -15.08 36.59
CA LEU A 139 11.44 -15.40 37.98
C LEU A 139 12.36 -16.50 38.53
N LYS A 140 12.55 -17.58 37.77
CA LYS A 140 13.46 -18.68 38.16
C LYS A 140 14.90 -18.21 38.28
N GLU A 141 15.31 -17.25 37.45
CA GLU A 141 16.67 -16.69 37.46
C GLU A 141 16.87 -15.77 38.67
N ALA A 142 15.93 -14.89 38.96
CA ALA A 142 15.94 -14.05 40.16
C ALA A 142 15.98 -14.88 41.46
N ILE A 143 15.19 -15.97 41.54
CA ILE A 143 15.23 -16.90 42.69
C ILE A 143 16.60 -17.57 42.84
N LYS A 144 17.23 -17.97 41.72
CA LYS A 144 18.58 -18.58 41.75
C LYS A 144 19.66 -17.60 42.20
N LEU A 145 19.49 -16.32 41.90
CA LEU A 145 20.39 -15.24 42.30
C LEU A 145 20.07 -14.67 43.69
N GLU A 146 19.07 -15.22 44.38
CA GLU A 146 18.58 -14.75 45.68
C GLU A 146 18.07 -13.28 45.66
N ASP A 147 17.70 -12.77 44.48
CA ASP A 147 17.05 -11.47 44.33
C ASP A 147 15.54 -11.61 44.57
N TYR A 148 15.17 -11.64 45.86
CA TYR A 148 13.79 -11.84 46.28
C TYR A 148 12.88 -10.65 45.97
N GLU A 149 13.44 -9.43 45.85
CA GLU A 149 12.68 -8.24 45.53
C GLU A 149 12.25 -8.26 44.06
N GLU A 150 13.17 -8.58 43.15
CA GLU A 150 12.85 -8.74 41.73
C GLU A 150 11.93 -9.96 41.50
N ALA A 151 12.15 -11.07 42.23
CA ALA A 151 11.27 -12.23 42.17
C ALA A 151 9.82 -11.90 42.58
N ALA A 152 9.63 -11.08 43.62
CA ALA A 152 8.29 -10.64 44.03
C ALA A 152 7.61 -9.79 42.93
N ARG A 153 8.32 -8.82 42.36
CA ARG A 153 7.82 -7.99 41.25
C ARG A 153 7.44 -8.83 40.02
N LEU A 154 8.27 -9.80 39.65
CA LEU A 154 8.02 -10.69 38.52
C LEU A 154 6.82 -11.62 38.77
N ARG A 155 6.67 -12.15 40.00
CA ARG A 155 5.51 -12.95 40.39
C ARG A 155 4.21 -12.16 40.26
N ASP A 156 4.20 -10.91 40.71
CA ASP A 156 3.00 -10.08 40.67
C ASP A 156 2.65 -9.64 39.23
N ARG A 157 3.66 -9.45 38.36
CA ARG A 157 3.47 -9.30 36.90
C ARG A 157 2.91 -10.55 36.22
N ILE A 158 3.36 -11.74 36.63
CA ILE A 158 2.81 -13.00 36.09
C ILE A 158 1.33 -13.12 36.45
N LYS A 159 0.96 -12.84 37.70
CA LYS A 159 -0.45 -12.87 38.15
C LYS A 159 -1.33 -11.92 37.35
N THR A 160 -0.87 -10.69 37.12
CA THR A 160 -1.63 -9.69 36.34
C THR A 160 -1.79 -10.10 34.88
N CYS A 161 -0.78 -10.71 34.27
CA CYS A 161 -0.87 -11.27 32.92
C CYS A 161 -1.75 -12.53 32.83
N GLU A 162 -1.92 -13.30 33.91
CA GLU A 162 -2.81 -14.48 33.95
C GLU A 162 -4.28 -14.11 34.24
N SER A 163 -4.52 -12.97 34.89
CA SER A 163 -5.86 -12.48 35.23
C SER A 163 -6.50 -11.56 34.19
N ALA A 164 -5.75 -11.16 33.15
CA ALA A 164 -6.17 -10.27 32.07
C ALA A 164 -6.54 -11.08 30.83
#